data_AF-A0A1R3FMM9-F1
#
_entry.id   AF-A0A1R3FMM9-F1
#
_cell.length_a   1.000
_cell.length_b   1.000
_cell.length_c   1.000
_cell.angle_alpha   90.00
_cell.angle_beta   90.00
_cell.angle_gamma   90.00
#
_symmetry.space_group_name_H-M   'P 1'
#
loop_
_entity.id
_entity.type
_entity.pdbx_description
1 polymer ?
#
loop_
_entity_poly.entity_id
_entity_poly.type
_entity_poly.pdbx_seq_one_letter_code
_entity_poly.pdbx_strand_id
1 'polypeptide(L)'
;LLRANMKHCGALRIDHVLGLLRLWWIPKGENATKGAYIYYPVQDMLSILALESHRYQCSVIGEDLGTVPDEIVDILADAGVHSYKVFFFETSEEDGGFISPKHYASQSMAALCTHDMPTLRGFWHCDDLKMGQEIGLYPDAEQLEALFDDRLECKQGILDSVAWHGFLPEGVGRDASQVPMDSYLAEALQLHVAAGGSTLLSVQLEDWLEMDKPVNIPGTVDEYPNWRRKLSMNLDEIFAHEGVNRIASKLTDVREKAGK
;
A
#
# COMPACT_ATOMS: atom_id res chain seq x y z
N LEU A 1 -8.79 24.36 -3.00
CA LEU A 1 -8.54 22.91 -2.86
C LEU A 1 -7.87 22.58 -1.53
N LEU A 2 -6.60 22.97 -1.32
CA LEU A 2 -5.83 22.61 -0.12
C LEU A 2 -6.50 23.04 1.19
N ARG A 3 -6.83 24.34 1.34
CA ARG A 3 -7.53 24.87 2.52
C ARG A 3 -8.79 24.11 2.91
N ALA A 4 -9.56 23.64 1.93
CA ALA A 4 -10.79 22.90 2.18
C ALA A 4 -10.50 21.50 2.75
N ASN A 5 -9.43 20.85 2.27
CA ASN A 5 -9.05 19.50 2.67
C ASN A 5 -8.14 19.46 3.90
N MET A 6 -7.45 20.55 4.24
CA MET A 6 -6.56 20.63 5.43
C MET A 6 -7.24 21.20 6.68
N LYS A 7 -8.48 21.72 6.56
CA LYS A 7 -9.13 22.48 7.64
C LYS A 7 -9.34 21.71 8.94
N HIS A 8 -9.56 20.40 8.83
CA HIS A 8 -10.03 19.56 9.95
C HIS A 8 -9.27 18.23 10.07
N CYS A 9 -8.01 18.18 9.60
CA CYS A 9 -7.16 17.00 9.72
C CYS A 9 -5.70 17.38 10.01
N GLY A 10 -4.95 16.49 10.68
CA GLY A 10 -3.52 16.67 10.94
C GLY A 10 -2.60 16.16 9.83
N ALA A 11 -3.16 15.43 8.86
CA ALA A 11 -2.44 14.98 7.68
C ALA A 11 -3.36 14.91 6.45
N LEU A 12 -2.80 15.11 5.27
CA LEU A 12 -3.46 15.00 3.98
C LEU A 12 -2.65 14.08 3.05
N ARG A 13 -3.28 13.00 2.59
CA ARG A 13 -2.77 12.19 1.47
C ARG A 13 -3.15 12.87 0.15
N ILE A 14 -2.18 13.14 -0.71
CA ILE A 14 -2.38 13.56 -2.09
C ILE A 14 -2.29 12.31 -2.95
N ASP A 15 -3.43 11.90 -3.50
CA ASP A 15 -3.51 10.83 -4.47
C ASP A 15 -2.77 11.23 -5.76
N HIS A 16 -1.99 10.31 -6.31
CA HIS A 16 -1.16 10.51 -7.48
C HIS A 16 -0.37 11.82 -7.43
N VAL A 17 0.55 11.95 -6.47
CA VAL A 17 1.28 13.22 -6.20
C VAL A 17 2.09 13.71 -7.41
N LEU A 18 2.40 12.81 -8.34
CA LEU A 18 3.00 13.12 -9.64
C LEU A 18 2.19 14.13 -10.45
N GLY A 19 0.88 14.26 -10.20
CA GLY A 19 0.02 15.27 -10.81
C GLY A 19 0.44 16.72 -10.52
N LEU A 20 1.29 16.95 -9.51
CA LEU A 20 1.95 18.25 -9.29
C LEU A 20 2.99 18.58 -10.37
N LEU A 21 3.55 17.57 -11.03
CA LEU A 21 4.53 17.68 -12.10
C LEU A 21 3.94 17.42 -13.47
N ARG A 22 3.23 16.30 -13.65
CA ARG A 22 2.68 15.91 -14.94
C ARG A 22 1.49 14.98 -14.80
N LEU A 23 0.59 15.02 -15.78
CA LEU A 23 -0.52 14.06 -15.90
C LEU A 23 -0.52 13.43 -17.29
N TRP A 24 -0.86 12.15 -17.35
CA TRP A 24 -1.11 11.45 -18.62
C TRP A 24 -2.49 11.82 -19.16
N TRP A 25 -2.51 12.63 -20.22
CA TRP A 25 -3.75 13.10 -20.83
C TRP A 25 -4.09 12.23 -22.03
N ILE A 26 -5.32 11.72 -22.06
CA ILE A 26 -5.86 10.93 -23.16
C ILE A 26 -6.86 11.80 -23.91
N PRO A 27 -6.73 11.98 -25.24
CA PRO A 27 -7.75 12.66 -26.03
C PRO A 27 -9.11 11.99 -25.84
N LYS A 28 -10.16 12.80 -25.68
CA LYS A 28 -11.50 12.30 -25.42
C LYS A 28 -11.93 11.31 -26.51
N GLY A 29 -12.27 10.08 -26.11
CA GLY A 29 -12.72 9.01 -27.00
C GLY A 29 -11.62 8.06 -27.47
N GLU A 30 -10.35 8.35 -27.17
CA GLU A 30 -9.22 7.47 -27.47
C GLU A 30 -8.88 6.54 -26.28
N ASN A 31 -8.05 5.53 -26.54
CA ASN A 31 -7.55 4.63 -25.51
C ASN A 31 -6.26 5.15 -24.83
N ALA A 32 -5.88 4.55 -23.70
CA ALA A 32 -4.73 4.98 -22.90
C ALA A 32 -3.39 5.01 -23.67
N THR A 33 -3.23 4.19 -24.71
CA THR A 33 -2.00 4.15 -25.54
C THR A 33 -1.81 5.40 -26.40
N LYS A 34 -2.84 6.24 -26.54
CA LYS A 34 -2.82 7.49 -27.32
C LYS A 34 -2.58 8.73 -26.48
N GLY A 35 -2.27 8.57 -25.19
CA GLY A 35 -2.03 9.70 -24.31
C GLY A 35 -0.64 10.33 -24.45
N ALA A 36 -0.46 11.44 -23.76
CA ALA A 36 0.82 12.11 -23.59
C ALA A 36 0.89 12.80 -22.23
N TYR A 37 2.11 12.99 -21.71
CA TYR A 37 2.31 13.74 -20.47
C TYR A 37 2.18 15.26 -20.71
N ILE A 38 1.35 15.91 -19.88
CA ILE A 38 1.23 17.37 -19.80
C ILE A 38 1.82 17.84 -18.48
N TYR A 39 2.78 18.76 -18.54
CA TYR A 39 3.53 19.25 -17.39
C TYR A 39 2.85 20.44 -16.71
N TYR A 40 3.03 20.52 -15.39
CA TYR A 40 2.50 21.52 -14.47
C TYR A 40 3.66 22.25 -13.76
N PRO A 41 3.44 23.48 -13.24
CA PRO A 41 4.47 24.26 -12.56
C PRO A 41 4.74 23.71 -11.15
N VAL A 42 5.46 22.59 -11.08
CA VAL A 42 5.69 21.82 -9.85
C VAL A 42 6.25 22.64 -8.69
N GLN A 43 7.20 23.54 -8.96
CA GLN A 43 7.85 24.36 -7.94
C GLN A 43 6.88 25.33 -7.26
N ASP A 44 6.03 26.01 -8.03
CA ASP A 44 5.02 26.92 -7.50
C ASP A 44 3.94 26.14 -6.74
N MET A 45 3.51 25.00 -7.28
CA MET A 45 2.49 24.15 -6.66
C MET A 45 2.97 23.60 -5.31
N LEU A 46 4.22 23.12 -5.23
CA LEU A 46 4.83 22.65 -3.98
C LEU A 46 5.06 23.76 -2.98
N SER A 47 5.47 24.95 -3.43
CA SER A 47 5.62 26.12 -2.54
C SER A 47 4.30 26.51 -1.88
N ILE A 48 3.20 26.50 -2.65
CA ILE A 48 1.85 26.76 -2.13
C ILE A 48 1.41 25.61 -1.20
N LEU A 49 1.71 24.36 -1.56
CA LEU A 49 1.40 23.19 -0.74
C LEU A 49 2.08 23.25 0.62
N ALA A 50 3.39 23.52 0.65
CA ALA A 50 4.17 23.68 1.86
C ALA A 50 3.65 24.86 2.72
N LEU A 51 3.32 25.99 2.09
CA LEU A 51 2.75 27.14 2.78
C LEU A 51 1.41 26.81 3.45
N GLU A 52 0.49 26.16 2.73
CA GLU A 52 -0.81 25.80 3.29
C GLU A 52 -0.67 24.65 4.32
N SER A 53 0.21 23.68 4.10
CA SER A 53 0.57 22.65 5.09
C SER A 53 1.01 23.28 6.41
N HIS A 54 1.93 24.26 6.37
CA HIS A 54 2.40 24.97 7.55
C HIS A 54 1.28 25.77 8.23
N ARG A 55 0.46 26.50 7.47
CA ARG A 55 -0.65 27.32 8.00
C ARG A 55 -1.72 26.50 8.73
N TYR A 56 -1.94 25.26 8.29
CA TYR A 56 -2.95 24.37 8.87
C TYR A 56 -2.34 23.32 9.81
N GLN A 57 -1.02 23.30 9.99
CA GLN A 57 -0.30 22.28 10.74
C GLN A 57 -0.68 20.86 10.27
N CYS A 58 -0.69 20.68 8.94
CA CYS A 58 -1.17 19.47 8.28
C CYS A 58 -0.04 18.82 7.50
N SER A 59 0.44 17.67 7.95
CA SER A 59 1.47 16.89 7.25
C SER A 59 0.97 16.41 5.88
N VAL A 60 1.87 16.31 4.91
CA VAL A 60 1.50 15.86 3.56
C VAL A 60 2.13 14.51 3.28
N ILE A 61 1.33 13.56 2.80
CA ILE A 61 1.78 12.28 2.28
C ILE A 61 1.45 12.26 0.79
N GLY A 62 2.46 12.14 -0.05
CA GLY A 62 2.27 11.95 -1.48
C GLY A 62 2.17 10.46 -1.78
N GLU A 63 1.11 10.03 -2.46
CA GLU A 63 1.12 8.71 -3.07
C GLU A 63 1.95 8.77 -4.36
N ASP A 64 3.16 8.23 -4.25
CA ASP A 64 4.20 8.18 -5.28
C ASP A 64 4.44 6.72 -5.72
N LEU A 65 3.37 5.99 -6.08
CA LEU A 65 3.47 4.64 -6.61
C LEU A 65 3.53 4.64 -8.15
N GLY A 66 4.05 3.55 -8.71
CA GLY A 66 4.13 3.33 -10.15
C GLY A 66 5.37 4.00 -10.78
N THR A 67 5.21 4.57 -11.98
CA THR A 67 6.32 5.12 -12.76
C THR A 67 6.69 6.54 -12.30
N VAL A 68 7.43 6.61 -11.20
CA VAL A 68 7.94 7.86 -10.62
C VAL A 68 9.24 8.30 -11.33
N PRO A 69 9.30 9.52 -11.88
CA PRO A 69 10.56 10.07 -12.40
C PRO A 69 11.58 10.34 -11.27
N ASP A 70 12.85 10.04 -11.49
CA ASP A 70 13.92 10.36 -10.52
C ASP A 70 13.91 11.84 -10.10
N GLU A 71 13.60 12.73 -11.05
CA GLU A 71 13.58 14.18 -10.82
C GLU A 71 12.59 14.65 -9.74
N ILE A 72 11.51 13.91 -9.47
CA ILE A 72 10.51 14.35 -8.48
C ILE A 72 10.75 13.77 -7.09
N VAL A 73 11.50 12.68 -6.97
CA VAL A 73 11.76 12.00 -5.69
C VAL A 73 12.43 12.98 -4.72
N ASP A 74 13.53 13.60 -5.14
CA ASP A 74 14.26 14.57 -4.31
C ASP A 74 13.44 15.85 -4.07
N ILE A 75 12.70 16.32 -5.09
CA ILE A 75 11.88 17.53 -4.98
C ILE A 75 10.77 17.35 -3.93
N LEU A 76 10.10 16.19 -3.88
CA LEU A 76 9.09 15.89 -2.87
C LEU A 76 9.72 15.74 -1.48
N ALA A 77 10.89 15.09 -1.41
CA ALA A 77 11.63 14.93 -0.17
C ALA A 77 12.00 16.30 0.43
N ASP A 78 12.61 17.18 -0.37
CA ASP A 78 13.02 18.53 0.03
C ASP A 78 11.83 19.42 0.42
N ALA A 79 10.67 19.23 -0.21
CA ALA A 79 9.42 19.90 0.15
C ALA A 79 8.78 19.37 1.45
N GLY A 80 9.36 18.34 2.08
CA GLY A 80 8.84 17.73 3.30
C GLY A 80 7.62 16.83 3.08
N VAL A 81 7.39 16.36 1.85
CA VAL A 81 6.30 15.43 1.53
C VAL A 81 6.73 14.01 1.89
N HIS A 82 5.93 13.31 2.69
CA HIS A 82 6.16 11.89 3.00
C HIS A 82 5.86 11.02 1.77
N SER A 83 6.79 10.16 1.40
CA SER A 83 6.58 9.09 0.40
C SER A 83 5.63 8.00 0.93
N TYR A 84 5.07 7.18 0.06
CA TYR A 84 4.17 6.08 0.39
C TYR A 84 4.77 4.73 -0.02
N LYS A 85 5.19 3.94 0.97
CA LYS A 85 5.88 2.65 0.79
C LYS A 85 4.91 1.49 0.98
N VAL A 86 4.63 0.77 -0.09
CA VAL A 86 3.75 -0.41 -0.05
C VAL A 86 4.65 -1.64 -0.12
N PHE A 87 4.78 -2.37 0.99
CA PHE A 87 5.75 -3.46 1.15
C PHE A 87 5.75 -4.46 -0.02
N PHE A 88 4.59 -4.78 -0.59
CA PHE A 88 4.47 -5.71 -1.72
C PHE A 88 5.12 -5.21 -3.03
N PHE A 89 5.45 -3.93 -3.14
CA PHE A 89 6.13 -3.33 -4.29
C PHE A 89 7.60 -2.97 -3.99
N GLU A 90 8.03 -3.09 -2.74
CA GLU A 90 9.38 -2.66 -2.32
C GLU A 90 10.39 -3.80 -2.53
N THR A 91 10.72 -4.05 -3.80
CA THR A 91 11.73 -5.01 -4.22
C THR A 91 13.01 -4.32 -4.71
N SER A 92 14.14 -4.99 -4.53
CA SER A 92 15.46 -4.55 -4.94
C SER A 92 15.69 -4.87 -6.40
N GLU A 93 16.11 -3.87 -7.18
CA GLU A 93 16.48 -4.08 -8.60
C GLU A 93 17.77 -4.90 -8.76
N GLU A 94 18.60 -5.00 -7.72
CA GLU A 94 19.90 -5.69 -7.79
C GLU A 94 19.78 -7.21 -7.69
N ASP A 95 18.93 -7.70 -6.78
CA ASP A 95 18.81 -9.12 -6.42
C ASP A 95 17.37 -9.65 -6.44
N GLY A 96 16.37 -8.80 -6.71
CA GLY A 96 14.95 -9.16 -6.71
C GLY A 96 14.35 -9.41 -5.33
N GLY A 97 15.15 -9.28 -4.25
CA GLY A 97 14.70 -9.48 -2.88
C GLY A 97 13.83 -8.32 -2.37
N PHE A 98 13.10 -8.54 -1.27
CA PHE A 98 12.35 -7.47 -0.62
C PHE A 98 13.28 -6.52 0.13
N ILE A 99 13.13 -5.22 -0.11
CA ILE A 99 13.86 -4.19 0.62
C ILE A 99 13.45 -4.28 2.09
N SER A 100 14.43 -4.41 2.98
CA SER A 100 14.19 -4.40 4.42
C SER A 100 13.40 -3.15 4.80
N PRO A 101 12.29 -3.26 5.57
CA PRO A 101 11.56 -2.09 6.05
C PRO A 101 12.44 -1.09 6.81
N LYS A 102 13.57 -1.53 7.39
CA LYS A 102 14.56 -0.66 8.04
C LYS A 102 15.30 0.27 7.08
N HIS A 103 15.35 -0.07 5.80
CA HIS A 103 15.98 0.75 4.75
C HIS A 103 14.99 1.73 4.10
N TYR A 104 13.70 1.70 4.47
CA TYR A 104 12.75 2.70 4.00
C TYR A 104 13.14 4.08 4.51
N ALA A 105 13.04 5.08 3.64
CA ALA A 105 13.28 6.47 4.00
C ALA A 105 12.39 6.86 5.19
N SER A 106 12.97 7.51 6.20
CA SER A 106 12.22 7.90 7.40
C SER A 106 11.05 8.83 7.08
N GLN A 107 11.21 9.73 6.11
CA GLN A 107 10.15 10.59 5.57
C GLN A 107 9.19 9.81 4.65
N SER A 108 8.53 8.80 5.21
CA SER A 108 7.53 8.01 4.50
C SER A 108 6.44 7.46 5.42
N MET A 109 5.37 6.99 4.80
CA MET A 109 4.36 6.13 5.40
C MET A 109 4.48 4.73 4.80
N ALA A 110 4.61 3.71 5.65
CA ALA A 110 4.60 2.31 5.22
C ALA A 110 3.20 1.70 5.35
N ALA A 111 2.85 0.83 4.41
CA ALA A 111 1.65 0.00 4.42
C ALA A 111 1.95 -1.38 3.81
N LEU A 112 1.13 -2.38 4.13
CA LEU A 112 1.18 -3.68 3.43
C LEU A 112 0.44 -3.62 2.09
N CYS A 113 -0.77 -3.05 2.11
CA CYS A 113 -1.67 -2.96 0.97
C CYS A 113 -2.45 -1.63 1.00
N THR A 114 -3.10 -1.30 -0.11
CA THR A 114 -3.98 -0.13 -0.25
C THR A 114 -5.42 -0.55 -0.50
N HIS A 115 -6.33 0.41 -0.63
CA HIS A 115 -7.73 0.14 -0.97
C HIS A 115 -7.93 -0.35 -2.42
N ASP A 116 -6.93 -0.15 -3.28
CA ASP A 116 -6.90 -0.61 -4.68
C ASP A 116 -6.27 -2.00 -4.85
N MET A 117 -5.85 -2.61 -3.74
CA MET A 117 -5.20 -3.92 -3.71
C MET A 117 -6.12 -4.97 -3.06
N PRO A 118 -5.89 -6.26 -3.31
CA PRO A 118 -6.44 -7.29 -2.45
C PRO A 118 -6.01 -7.10 -0.99
N THR A 119 -6.84 -7.60 -0.07
CA THR A 119 -6.45 -7.76 1.34
C THR A 119 -5.29 -8.77 1.47
N LEU A 120 -4.66 -8.89 2.65
CA LEU A 120 -3.62 -9.91 2.86
C LEU A 120 -4.10 -11.33 2.49
N ARG A 121 -5.33 -11.67 2.89
CA ARG A 121 -5.94 -12.96 2.58
C ARG A 121 -6.18 -13.12 1.07
N GLY A 122 -6.78 -12.11 0.43
CA GLY A 122 -7.04 -12.15 -1.00
C GLY A 122 -5.75 -12.26 -1.82
N PHE A 123 -4.70 -11.53 -1.45
CA PHE A 123 -3.41 -11.55 -2.11
C PHE A 123 -2.76 -12.94 -1.99
N TRP A 124 -2.70 -13.48 -0.78
CA TRP A 124 -1.99 -14.72 -0.51
C TRP A 124 -2.64 -15.95 -1.14
N HIS A 125 -3.97 -15.93 -1.28
CA HIS A 125 -4.74 -16.98 -1.93
C HIS A 125 -4.98 -16.72 -3.43
N CYS A 126 -4.44 -15.63 -3.99
CA CYS A 126 -4.61 -15.23 -5.39
C CYS A 126 -6.07 -15.00 -5.79
N ASP A 127 -6.91 -14.56 -4.85
CA ASP A 127 -8.34 -14.38 -5.10
C ASP A 127 -8.63 -13.16 -5.98
N ASP A 128 -7.72 -12.17 -6.01
CA ASP A 128 -7.74 -11.08 -6.99
C ASP A 128 -7.53 -11.58 -8.42
N LEU A 129 -6.60 -12.51 -8.65
CA LEU A 129 -6.35 -13.08 -9.98
C LEU A 129 -7.51 -13.94 -10.45
N LYS A 130 -8.05 -14.80 -9.57
CA LYS A 130 -9.23 -15.62 -9.86
C LYS A 130 -10.45 -14.76 -10.15
N MET A 131 -10.71 -13.75 -9.32
CA MET A 131 -11.83 -12.83 -9.53
C MET A 131 -11.65 -12.00 -10.80
N GLY A 132 -10.43 -11.52 -11.06
CA GLY A 132 -10.11 -10.81 -12.30
C GLY A 132 -10.35 -11.65 -13.55
N GLN A 133 -10.07 -12.96 -13.48
CA GLN A 133 -10.43 -13.90 -14.54
C GLN A 133 -11.95 -14.03 -14.70
N GLU A 134 -12.69 -14.21 -13.61
CA GLU A 134 -14.15 -14.35 -13.61
C GLU A 134 -14.87 -13.13 -14.21
N ILE A 135 -14.35 -11.93 -13.96
CA ILE A 135 -14.93 -10.67 -14.44
C ILE A 135 -14.31 -10.16 -15.76
N GLY A 136 -13.38 -10.91 -16.34
CA GLY A 136 -12.82 -10.62 -17.67
C GLY A 136 -11.70 -9.56 -17.72
N LEU A 137 -11.05 -9.25 -16.60
CA LEU A 137 -9.88 -8.35 -16.56
C LEU A 137 -8.63 -8.96 -17.22
N TYR A 138 -8.51 -10.28 -17.21
CA TYR A 138 -7.37 -11.00 -17.79
C TYR A 138 -7.82 -11.82 -19.00
N PRO A 139 -7.97 -11.19 -20.19
CA PRO A 139 -8.42 -11.89 -21.39
C PRO A 139 -7.36 -12.83 -21.99
N ASP A 140 -6.09 -12.62 -21.64
CA ASP A 140 -4.96 -13.46 -22.09
C ASP A 140 -4.62 -14.49 -21.00
N ALA A 141 -4.79 -15.77 -21.35
CA ALA A 141 -4.56 -16.88 -20.42
C ALA A 141 -3.08 -17.12 -20.12
N GLU A 142 -2.18 -16.88 -21.08
CA GLU A 142 -0.73 -17.03 -20.86
C GLU A 142 -0.24 -15.94 -19.90
N GLN A 143 -0.75 -14.71 -20.07
CA GLN A 143 -0.48 -13.62 -19.14
C GLN A 143 -1.01 -13.93 -17.73
N LEU A 144 -2.22 -14.49 -17.62
CA LEU A 144 -2.80 -14.85 -16.32
C LEU A 144 -1.99 -15.95 -15.62
N GLU A 145 -1.55 -16.98 -16.35
CA GLU A 145 -0.70 -18.04 -15.80
C GLU A 145 0.62 -17.47 -15.24
N ALA A 146 1.28 -16.58 -15.99
CA ALA A 146 2.46 -15.88 -15.52
C ALA A 146 2.20 -15.07 -14.24
N LEU A 147 1.05 -14.39 -14.13
CA LEU A 147 0.70 -13.66 -12.89
C LEU A 147 0.53 -14.59 -11.67
N PHE A 148 0.06 -15.83 -11.85
CA PHE A 148 -0.01 -16.81 -10.76
C PHE A 148 1.39 -17.29 -10.34
N ASP A 149 2.28 -17.52 -11.30
CA ASP A 149 3.67 -17.90 -11.05
C ASP A 149 4.43 -16.76 -10.34
N ASP A 150 4.34 -15.53 -10.85
CA ASP A 150 4.91 -14.33 -10.24
C ASP A 150 4.38 -14.14 -8.81
N ARG A 151 3.09 -14.40 -8.57
CA ARG A 151 2.50 -14.32 -7.23
C ARG A 151 3.11 -15.35 -6.28
N LEU A 152 3.39 -16.56 -6.74
CA LEU A 152 4.01 -17.59 -5.89
C LEU A 152 5.44 -17.21 -5.53
N GLU A 153 6.23 -16.72 -6.48
CA GLU A 153 7.59 -16.21 -6.24
C GLU A 153 7.56 -15.02 -5.27
N CYS A 154 6.66 -14.07 -5.51
CA CYS A 154 6.47 -12.91 -4.64
C CYS A 154 6.12 -13.33 -3.20
N LYS A 155 5.18 -14.26 -3.01
CA LYS A 155 4.82 -14.79 -1.68
C LYS A 155 6.01 -15.47 -0.99
N GLN A 156 6.85 -16.18 -1.74
CA GLN A 156 8.05 -16.80 -1.19
C GLN A 156 9.06 -15.76 -0.72
N GLY A 157 9.33 -14.73 -1.54
CA GLY A 157 10.20 -13.62 -1.15
C GLY A 157 9.70 -12.86 0.08
N ILE A 158 8.38 -12.66 0.19
CA ILE A 158 7.74 -12.08 1.38
C ILE A 158 7.99 -12.95 2.61
N LEU A 159 7.73 -14.26 2.51
CA LEU A 159 7.90 -15.21 3.60
C LEU A 159 9.35 -15.25 4.10
N ASP A 160 10.30 -15.27 3.16
CA ASP A 160 11.72 -15.26 3.45
C ASP A 160 12.16 -13.95 4.11
N SER A 161 11.65 -12.81 3.66
CA SER A 161 11.93 -11.50 4.28
C SER A 161 11.43 -11.43 5.73
N VAL A 162 10.16 -11.79 5.98
CA VAL A 162 9.58 -11.80 7.34
C VAL A 162 10.40 -12.70 8.27
N ALA A 163 10.81 -13.86 7.75
CA ALA A 163 11.54 -14.83 8.54
C ALA A 163 13.01 -14.47 8.79
N TRP A 164 13.68 -13.88 7.79
CA TRP A 164 15.04 -13.35 7.94
C TRP A 164 15.10 -12.28 9.03
N HIS A 165 14.06 -11.44 9.11
CA HIS A 165 13.95 -10.40 10.14
C HIS A 165 13.41 -10.90 11.48
N GLY A 166 13.17 -12.20 11.63
CA GLY A 166 12.79 -12.82 12.90
C GLY A 166 11.33 -12.61 13.32
N PHE A 167 10.45 -12.22 12.39
CA PHE A 167 9.02 -12.04 12.66
C PHE A 167 8.18 -13.28 12.39
N LEU A 168 8.69 -14.24 11.62
CA LEU A 168 7.97 -15.47 11.30
C LEU A 168 7.93 -16.41 12.52
N PRO A 169 6.75 -16.80 13.02
CA PRO A 169 6.63 -17.72 14.16
C PRO A 169 7.20 -19.12 13.85
N GLU A 170 7.77 -19.80 14.85
CA GLU A 170 8.41 -21.13 14.69
C GLU A 170 7.50 -22.22 14.10
N GLY A 171 6.16 -22.07 14.23
CA GLY A 171 5.19 -23.02 13.70
C GLY A 171 4.79 -22.79 12.23
N VAL A 172 5.21 -21.68 11.61
CA VAL A 172 4.88 -21.37 10.22
C VAL A 172 5.95 -21.96 9.29
N GLY A 173 5.50 -22.69 8.27
CA GLY A 173 6.37 -23.30 7.27
C GLY A 173 7.18 -22.28 6.46
N ARG A 174 8.13 -22.77 5.66
CA ARG A 174 9.01 -21.96 4.80
C ARG A 174 8.69 -22.05 3.30
N ASP A 175 7.64 -22.79 2.96
CA ASP A 175 7.17 -22.96 1.59
C ASP A 175 5.85 -22.22 1.41
N ALA A 176 5.88 -21.10 0.67
CA ALA A 176 4.72 -20.26 0.45
C ALA A 176 3.57 -20.93 -0.32
N SER A 177 3.82 -22.07 -0.98
CA SER A 177 2.76 -22.89 -1.60
C SER A 177 1.91 -23.65 -0.57
N GLN A 178 2.48 -23.92 0.61
CA GLN A 178 1.84 -24.73 1.67
C GLN A 178 1.38 -23.89 2.87
N VAL A 179 1.90 -22.68 3.02
CA VAL A 179 1.52 -21.77 4.12
C VAL A 179 0.23 -21.04 3.75
N PRO A 180 -0.86 -21.12 4.54
CA PRO A 180 -2.06 -20.29 4.34
C PRO A 180 -1.90 -18.90 4.96
N MET A 181 -2.75 -17.94 4.56
CA MET A 181 -2.88 -16.69 5.29
C MET A 181 -3.82 -16.90 6.49
N ASP A 182 -3.24 -17.06 7.66
CA ASP A 182 -3.94 -17.10 8.94
C ASP A 182 -3.57 -15.89 9.82
N SER A 183 -4.17 -15.81 11.01
CA SER A 183 -3.87 -14.73 11.95
C SER A 183 -2.40 -14.63 12.35
N TYR A 184 -1.62 -15.72 12.31
CA TYR A 184 -0.21 -15.72 12.70
C TYR A 184 0.67 -15.11 11.61
N LEU A 185 0.47 -15.50 10.34
CA LEU A 185 1.20 -14.89 9.23
C LEU A 185 0.79 -13.43 9.01
N ALA A 186 -0.50 -13.12 9.13
CA ALA A 186 -1.00 -11.74 9.01
C ALA A 186 -0.41 -10.83 10.10
N GLU A 187 -0.33 -11.30 11.35
CA GLU A 187 0.33 -10.58 12.44
C GLU A 187 1.84 -10.42 12.15
N ALA A 188 2.53 -11.48 11.71
CA ALA A 188 3.96 -11.43 11.41
C ALA A 188 4.31 -10.40 10.32
N LEU A 189 3.52 -10.33 9.24
CA LEU A 189 3.69 -9.34 8.18
C LEU A 189 3.54 -7.91 8.68
N GLN A 190 2.49 -7.66 9.48
CA GLN A 190 2.23 -6.33 10.04
C GLN A 190 3.33 -5.90 11.00
N LEU A 191 3.82 -6.81 11.86
CA LEU A 191 4.92 -6.51 12.78
C LEU A 191 6.24 -6.30 12.04
N HIS A 192 6.50 -7.04 10.97
CA HIS A 192 7.68 -6.88 10.13
C HIS A 192 7.75 -5.47 9.52
N VAL A 193 6.66 -5.02 8.89
CA VAL A 193 6.58 -3.65 8.32
C VAL A 193 6.59 -2.59 9.42
N ALA A 194 5.92 -2.82 10.54
CA ALA A 194 5.92 -1.90 11.68
C ALA A 194 7.33 -1.65 12.23
N ALA A 195 8.21 -2.64 12.20
CA ALA A 195 9.58 -2.54 12.66
C ALA A 195 10.51 -1.74 11.72
N GLY A 196 9.97 -1.23 10.60
CA GLY A 196 10.70 -0.45 9.61
C GLY A 196 11.00 0.99 10.02
N GLY A 197 11.77 1.67 9.16
CA GLY A 197 12.29 3.03 9.35
C GLY A 197 11.30 4.15 9.03
N SER A 198 10.20 3.87 8.34
CA SER A 198 9.16 4.87 8.02
C SER A 198 8.62 5.53 9.28
N THR A 199 8.40 6.85 9.25
CA THR A 199 7.84 7.61 10.39
C THR A 199 6.38 7.24 10.65
N LEU A 200 5.62 6.98 9.59
CA LEU A 200 4.21 6.63 9.68
C LEU A 200 3.99 5.17 9.28
N LEU A 201 3.04 4.51 9.94
CA LEU A 201 2.55 3.18 9.59
C LEU A 201 1.04 3.27 9.37
N SER A 202 0.57 2.74 8.24
CA SER A 202 -0.86 2.58 7.94
C SER A 202 -1.22 1.11 8.01
N VAL A 203 -2.31 0.81 8.72
CA VAL A 203 -2.87 -0.53 8.87
C VAL A 203 -4.32 -0.50 8.41
N GLN A 204 -4.77 -1.57 7.76
CA GLN A 204 -6.16 -1.73 7.35
C GLN A 204 -6.91 -2.57 8.37
N LEU A 205 -8.15 -2.17 8.69
CA LEU A 205 -9.00 -2.94 9.61
C LEU A 205 -9.40 -4.29 9.02
N GLU A 206 -9.47 -4.36 7.69
CA GLU A 206 -9.69 -5.57 6.92
C GLU A 206 -8.71 -6.69 7.26
N ASP A 207 -7.44 -6.35 7.47
CA ASP A 207 -6.39 -7.31 7.79
C ASP A 207 -6.51 -7.79 9.24
N TRP A 208 -6.95 -6.92 10.16
CA TRP A 208 -7.27 -7.31 11.54
C TRP A 208 -8.51 -8.20 11.64
N LEU A 209 -9.42 -8.06 10.68
CA LEU A 209 -10.66 -8.83 10.57
C LEU A 209 -10.55 -10.03 9.62
N GLU A 210 -9.33 -10.32 9.13
CA GLU A 210 -9.01 -11.43 8.24
C GLU A 210 -9.92 -11.50 6.99
N MET A 211 -10.35 -10.34 6.49
CA MET A 211 -11.27 -10.24 5.36
C MET A 211 -10.57 -10.64 4.04
N ASP A 212 -11.32 -11.26 3.13
CA ASP A 212 -10.84 -11.79 1.84
C ASP A 212 -11.15 -10.87 0.64
N LYS A 213 -12.26 -10.12 0.70
CA LYS A 213 -12.76 -9.33 -0.44
C LYS A 213 -12.15 -7.93 -0.50
N PRO A 214 -11.68 -7.47 -1.68
CA PRO A 214 -11.24 -6.08 -1.86
C PRO A 214 -12.40 -5.10 -1.68
N VAL A 215 -12.10 -3.80 -1.52
CA VAL A 215 -13.11 -2.74 -1.52
C VAL A 215 -13.28 -2.12 -2.91
N ASN A 216 -12.21 -2.13 -3.69
CA ASN A 216 -12.14 -1.64 -5.06
C ASN A 216 -11.31 -2.59 -5.92
N ILE A 217 -11.68 -2.73 -7.19
CA ILE A 217 -10.88 -3.40 -8.22
C ILE A 217 -10.61 -2.40 -9.33
N PRO A 218 -9.38 -1.88 -9.45
CA PRO A 218 -9.02 -0.93 -10.51
C PRO A 218 -9.36 -1.48 -11.90
N GLY A 219 -9.84 -0.59 -12.78
CA GLY A 219 -10.22 -0.96 -14.15
C GLY A 219 -11.64 -1.53 -14.30
N THR A 220 -12.45 -1.55 -13.24
CA THR A 220 -13.85 -2.01 -13.28
C THR A 220 -14.83 -0.86 -13.00
N VAL A 221 -16.04 -0.98 -13.54
CA VAL A 221 -17.16 -0.04 -13.34
C VAL A 221 -18.37 -0.77 -12.76
N ASP A 222 -18.89 -1.74 -13.52
CA ASP A 222 -20.12 -2.49 -13.20
C ASP A 222 -19.84 -3.97 -12.86
N GLU A 223 -18.60 -4.42 -13.10
CA GLU A 223 -18.16 -5.80 -12.93
C GLU A 223 -18.00 -6.19 -11.46
N TYR A 224 -17.67 -5.22 -10.59
CA TYR A 224 -17.52 -5.41 -9.16
C TYR A 224 -18.26 -4.32 -8.38
N PRO A 225 -18.86 -4.62 -7.21
CA PRO A 225 -19.49 -3.61 -6.36
C PRO A 225 -18.45 -2.73 -5.64
N ASN A 226 -17.63 -1.99 -6.40
CA ASN A 226 -16.62 -1.06 -5.90
C ASN A 226 -17.23 -0.09 -4.89
N TRP A 227 -16.49 0.19 -3.81
CA TRP A 227 -16.86 1.14 -2.74
C TRP A 227 -18.10 0.75 -1.93
N ARG A 228 -18.52 -0.52 -1.99
CA ARG A 228 -19.74 -1.00 -1.29
C ARG A 228 -19.47 -2.07 -0.24
N ARG A 229 -18.27 -2.70 -0.25
CA ARG A 229 -17.91 -3.75 0.71
C ARG A 229 -17.73 -3.15 2.11
N LYS A 230 -18.61 -3.54 3.04
CA LYS A 230 -18.52 -3.15 4.46
C LYS A 230 -17.47 -3.97 5.20
N LEU A 231 -17.00 -3.47 6.34
CA LEU A 231 -16.30 -4.30 7.32
C LEU A 231 -17.22 -5.42 7.83
N SER A 232 -16.63 -6.53 8.27
CA SER A 232 -17.36 -7.71 8.74
C SER A 232 -17.98 -7.54 10.14
N MET A 233 -17.59 -6.50 10.88
CA MET A 233 -18.01 -6.21 12.25
C MET A 233 -18.26 -4.71 12.44
N ASN A 234 -19.06 -4.35 13.44
CA ASN A 234 -19.22 -2.94 13.85
C ASN A 234 -18.07 -2.48 14.76
N LEU A 235 -17.91 -1.17 14.97
CA LEU A 235 -16.77 -0.63 15.73
C LEU A 235 -16.73 -1.12 17.18
N ASP A 236 -17.88 -1.24 17.85
CA ASP A 236 -17.94 -1.69 19.25
C ASP A 236 -17.46 -3.15 19.37
N GLU A 237 -17.84 -4.00 18.41
CA GLU A 237 -17.38 -5.39 18.32
C GLU A 237 -15.88 -5.48 18.01
N ILE A 238 -15.39 -4.68 17.05
CA ILE A 238 -13.97 -4.66 16.66
C ILE A 238 -13.09 -4.34 17.87
N PHE A 239 -13.40 -3.27 18.60
CA PHE A 239 -12.58 -2.83 19.73
C PHE A 239 -12.81 -3.62 21.02
N ALA A 240 -13.86 -4.45 21.09
CA ALA A 240 -14.03 -5.45 22.15
C ALA A 240 -13.28 -6.76 21.85
N HIS A 241 -12.86 -7.00 20.60
CA HIS A 241 -12.24 -8.26 20.19
C HIS A 241 -10.79 -8.37 20.73
N GLU A 242 -10.51 -9.42 21.52
CA GLU A 242 -9.19 -9.62 22.14
C GLU A 242 -8.05 -9.70 21.12
N GLY A 243 -8.29 -10.36 19.97
CA GLY A 243 -7.30 -10.46 18.90
C GLY A 243 -6.90 -9.10 18.32
N VAL A 244 -7.87 -8.17 18.18
CA VAL A 244 -7.63 -6.81 17.65
C VAL A 244 -6.83 -5.99 18.65
N ASN A 245 -7.22 -6.03 19.93
CA ASN A 245 -6.48 -5.35 20.99
C ASN A 245 -5.05 -5.89 21.15
N ARG A 246 -4.85 -7.20 20.96
CA ARG A 246 -3.53 -7.83 20.98
C ARG A 246 -2.63 -7.34 19.86
N ILE A 247 -3.09 -7.34 18.60
CA ILE A 247 -2.27 -6.86 17.47
C ILE A 247 -1.97 -5.36 17.61
N ALA A 248 -2.96 -4.55 18.01
CA ALA A 248 -2.77 -3.12 18.22
C ALA A 248 -1.70 -2.83 19.30
N SER A 249 -1.71 -3.58 20.40
CA SER A 249 -0.67 -3.48 21.44
C SER A 249 0.71 -3.89 20.92
N LYS A 250 0.81 -5.00 20.20
CA LYS A 250 2.11 -5.46 19.64
C LYS A 250 2.67 -4.49 18.61
N LEU A 251 1.82 -3.93 17.75
CA LEU A 251 2.21 -2.91 16.79
C LEU A 251 2.75 -1.67 17.52
N THR A 252 2.07 -1.24 18.59
CA THR A 252 2.53 -0.13 19.45
C THR A 252 3.93 -0.42 20.00
N ASP A 253 4.12 -1.57 20.64
CA ASP A 253 5.40 -1.97 21.24
C ASP A 253 6.55 -2.04 20.22
N VAL A 254 6.26 -2.52 19.00
CA VAL A 254 7.26 -2.58 17.92
C VAL A 254 7.59 -1.17 17.41
N ARG A 255 6.59 -0.31 17.21
CA ARG A 255 6.79 1.07 16.74
C ARG A 255 7.55 1.94 17.74
N GLU A 256 7.32 1.76 19.03
CA GLU A 256 8.08 2.45 20.08
C GLU A 256 9.57 2.08 20.10
N LYS A 257 9.90 0.87 19.66
CA LYS A 257 11.30 0.40 19.54
C LYS A 257 11.94 0.83 18.23
N ALA A 258 11.18 0.93 17.15
CA ALA A 258 11.66 1.36 15.83
C ALA A 258 11.96 2.87 15.77
N GLY A 259 11.25 3.68 16.58
CA GLY A 259 11.46 5.13 16.65
C GLY A 259 12.61 5.61 17.54
N LYS A 260 13.46 4.71 18.05
CA LYS A 260 14.67 5.01 18.84
C LYS A 260 15.92 4.70 18.03
#